data_AF-A0A1M6ULK7-F1
#
_entry.id   AF-A0A1M6ULK7-F1
#
_cell.length_a   1.000
_cell.length_b   1.000
_cell.length_c   1.000
_cell.angle_alpha   90.00
_cell.angle_beta   90.00
_cell.angle_gamma   90.00
#
_symmetry.space_group_name_H-M   'P 1'
#
loop_
_entity.id
_entity.type
_entity.pdbx_description
1 polymer ?
#
loop_
_entity_poly.entity_id
_entity_poly.type
_entity_poly.pdbx_seq_one_letter_code
_entity_poly.pdbx_strand_id
1 'polypeptide(L)'
;MIPYRLISIHDPEARPIKKGKLTKKVEIGYKVRIDETESGFVTGYAVYTGNPSDDDLPIPAVQHHQEVFGSVSHAVATHRGFSSRNNEQMLREELGIHHVSTPFRGKKSK
;
A
#
# COMPACT_ATOMS: atom_id res chain seq x y z
N MET A 1 10.79 8.68 -12.85
CA MET A 1 11.51 7.38 -12.95
C MET A 1 11.31 6.90 -14.37
N ILE A 2 12.36 6.38 -15.02
CA ILE A 2 12.22 5.85 -16.39
C ILE A 2 11.46 4.52 -16.28
N PRO A 3 10.26 4.37 -16.89
CA PRO A 3 9.54 3.11 -16.90
C PRO A 3 10.42 2.00 -17.49
N TYR A 4 10.34 0.79 -16.94
CA TYR A 4 11.06 -0.40 -17.45
C TYR A 4 12.60 -0.28 -17.52
N ARG A 5 13.21 0.62 -16.73
CA ARG A 5 14.67 0.66 -16.62
C ARG A 5 15.18 -0.64 -16.00
N LEU A 6 15.97 -1.40 -16.75
CA LEU A 6 16.70 -2.55 -16.25
C LEU A 6 17.76 -2.10 -15.24
N ILE A 7 17.67 -2.57 -14.01
CA ILE A 7 18.60 -2.23 -12.92
C ILE A 7 19.37 -3.44 -12.36
N SER A 8 18.95 -4.65 -12.74
CA SER A 8 19.61 -5.91 -12.41
C SER A 8 19.49 -6.85 -13.60
N ILE A 9 20.58 -7.53 -13.94
CA ILE A 9 20.59 -8.57 -14.98
C ILE A 9 20.04 -9.89 -14.41
N HIS A 10 20.25 -10.13 -13.11
CA HIS A 10 19.80 -11.34 -12.44
C HIS A 10 18.29 -11.33 -12.14
N ASP A 11 17.74 -10.16 -11.85
CA ASP A 11 16.32 -9.96 -11.59
C ASP A 11 15.82 -8.73 -12.38
N PRO A 12 15.48 -8.93 -13.67
CA PRO A 12 15.07 -7.84 -14.56
C PRO A 12 13.83 -7.06 -14.11
N GLU A 13 13.00 -7.68 -13.27
CA GLU A 13 11.73 -7.12 -12.81
C GLU A 13 11.84 -6.34 -11.49
N ALA A 14 12.98 -6.45 -10.80
CA ALA A 14 13.29 -5.61 -9.65
C ALA A 14 13.21 -4.12 -10.01
N ARG A 15 12.68 -3.31 -9.09
CA ARG A 15 12.58 -1.86 -9.26
C ARG A 15 13.29 -1.10 -8.15
N PRO A 16 13.85 0.08 -8.44
CA PRO A 16 14.32 0.99 -7.40
C PRO A 16 13.13 1.56 -6.62
N ILE A 17 13.13 1.37 -5.31
CA ILE A 17 12.14 1.84 -4.35
C ILE A 17 12.77 2.93 -3.50
N LYS A 18 12.33 4.18 -3.69
CA LYS A 18 12.82 5.32 -2.91
C LYS A 18 12.35 5.20 -1.46
N LYS A 19 13.28 5.10 -0.52
CA LYS A 19 12.99 5.13 0.91
C LYS A 19 13.25 6.53 1.46
N GLY A 20 12.47 6.92 2.46
CA GLY A 20 12.65 8.20 3.17
C GLY A 20 13.82 8.21 4.17
N LYS A 21 14.75 7.25 4.09
CA LYS A 21 15.86 7.09 5.05
C LYS A 21 17.07 7.91 4.62
N LEU A 22 17.79 8.48 5.61
CA LEU A 22 18.97 9.32 5.39
C LEU A 22 20.15 8.54 4.78
N THR A 23 20.36 7.29 5.20
CA THR A 23 21.52 6.46 4.85
C THR A 23 21.33 5.65 3.56
N LYS A 24 20.17 5.04 3.36
CA LYS A 24 19.81 4.31 2.13
C LYS A 24 18.59 4.96 1.49
N LYS A 25 18.84 5.84 0.53
CA LYS A 25 17.80 6.62 -0.17
C LYS A 25 16.98 5.76 -1.14
N VAL A 26 17.54 4.65 -1.62
CA VAL A 26 16.90 3.74 -2.58
C VAL A 26 17.26 2.30 -2.23
N GLU A 27 16.27 1.42 -2.24
CA GLU A 27 16.42 -0.03 -2.16
C GLU A 27 15.97 -0.65 -3.50
N ILE A 28 16.41 -1.86 -3.82
CA ILE A 28 16.08 -2.56 -5.07
C ILE A 28 15.28 -3.82 -4.73
N GLY A 29 14.16 -4.04 -5.41
CA GLY A 29 13.35 -5.25 -5.26
C GLY A 29 11.89 -5.01 -5.65
N TYR A 30 10.99 -5.69 -4.94
CA TYR A 30 9.54 -5.63 -5.15
C TYR A 30 8.87 -4.90 -4.00
N LYS A 31 7.77 -4.20 -4.31
CA LYS A 31 6.90 -3.66 -3.27
C LYS A 31 6.04 -4.79 -2.72
N VAL A 32 5.95 -4.88 -1.41
CA VAL A 32 5.08 -5.83 -0.70
C VAL A 32 4.08 -5.05 0.14
N ARG A 33 2.82 -5.45 0.09
CA ARG A 33 1.77 -5.06 1.04
C ARG A 33 1.53 -6.24 1.98
N ILE A 34 1.36 -5.96 3.26
CA ILE A 34 0.96 -6.91 4.28
C ILE A 34 -0.25 -6.30 4.97
N ASP A 35 -1.29 -7.11 5.14
CA ASP A 35 -2.55 -6.73 5.76
C ASP A 35 -2.64 -7.48 7.11
N GLU A 36 -2.83 -6.74 8.20
CA GLU A 36 -2.78 -7.28 9.56
C GLU A 36 -4.02 -6.90 10.38
N THR A 37 -4.39 -7.75 11.33
CA THR A 37 -5.36 -7.39 12.37
C THR A 37 -4.71 -6.57 13.49
N GLU A 38 -5.53 -5.95 14.34
CA GLU A 38 -5.06 -5.27 15.56
C GLU A 38 -4.28 -6.18 16.52
N SER A 39 -4.51 -7.50 16.47
CA SER A 39 -3.81 -8.49 17.28
C SER A 39 -2.51 -8.99 16.65
N GLY A 40 -2.13 -8.46 15.47
CA GLY A 40 -0.89 -8.79 14.77
C GLY A 40 -0.96 -10.05 13.90
N PHE A 41 -2.16 -10.55 13.57
CA PHE A 41 -2.30 -11.65 12.61
C PHE A 41 -2.26 -11.13 11.18
N VAL A 42 -1.42 -11.73 10.35
CA VAL A 42 -1.42 -11.46 8.89
C VAL A 42 -2.64 -12.12 8.26
N THR A 43 -3.49 -11.31 7.63
CA THR A 43 -4.73 -11.73 6.97
C THR A 43 -4.64 -11.68 5.44
N GLY A 44 -3.62 -11.01 4.91
CA GLY A 44 -3.40 -10.90 3.47
C GLY A 44 -2.01 -10.35 3.16
N TYR A 45 -1.56 -10.60 1.94
CA TYR A 45 -0.37 -9.97 1.39
C TYR A 45 -0.44 -9.89 -0.13
N ALA A 46 0.32 -8.97 -0.70
CA ALA A 46 0.50 -8.88 -2.15
C ALA A 46 1.93 -8.45 -2.49
N VAL A 47 2.54 -9.09 -3.49
CA VAL A 47 3.84 -8.72 -4.04
C VAL A 47 3.60 -8.11 -5.42
N TYR A 48 4.07 -6.88 -5.62
CA TYR A 48 3.78 -6.11 -6.82
C TYR A 48 4.98 -6.07 -7.75
N THR A 49 4.75 -6.46 -9.01
CA THR A 49 5.64 -6.11 -10.12
C THR A 49 5.59 -4.61 -10.33
N GLY A 50 6.74 -3.99 -10.57
CA GLY A 50 6.82 -2.54 -10.68
C GLY A 50 7.01 -1.85 -9.32
N ASN A 51 6.54 -0.60 -9.23
CA ASN A 51 6.53 0.17 -7.99
C ASN A 51 5.26 1.03 -7.98
N PRO A 52 4.07 0.42 -7.77
CA PRO A 52 2.81 1.15 -7.69
C PRO A 52 2.84 2.17 -6.57
N SER A 53 2.02 3.21 -6.63
CA SER A 53 1.95 4.18 -5.54
C SER A 53 1.31 3.53 -4.31
N ASP A 54 1.65 3.99 -3.11
CA ASP A 54 1.06 3.44 -1.88
C ASP A 54 -0.47 3.65 -1.85
N ASP A 55 -0.96 4.76 -2.41
CA ASP A 55 -2.39 5.06 -2.53
C ASP A 55 -3.12 4.17 -3.55
N ASP A 56 -2.46 3.36 -4.35
CA ASP A 56 -3.13 2.40 -5.24
C ASP A 56 -3.52 1.10 -4.51
N LEU A 57 -3.03 0.90 -3.28
CA LEU A 57 -3.03 -0.39 -2.59
C LEU A 57 -4.20 -0.67 -1.61
N PRO A 58 -4.88 0.32 -1.00
CA PRO A 58 -5.90 0.06 0.02
C PRO A 58 -7.13 -0.67 -0.51
N ILE A 59 -7.64 -0.26 -1.67
CA ILE A 59 -8.87 -0.83 -2.24
C ILE A 59 -8.67 -2.32 -2.58
N PRO A 60 -7.59 -2.72 -3.29
CA PRO A 60 -7.30 -4.14 -3.49
C PRO A 60 -7.09 -4.93 -2.19
N ALA A 61 -6.66 -4.29 -1.09
CA ALA A 61 -6.46 -4.98 0.18
C ALA A 61 -7.77 -5.36 0.83
N VAL A 62 -8.72 -4.42 0.87
CA VAL A 62 -10.05 -4.65 1.45
C VAL A 62 -10.85 -5.64 0.61
N GLN A 63 -10.76 -5.54 -0.73
CA GLN A 63 -11.40 -6.50 -1.62
C GLN A 63 -10.86 -7.91 -1.39
N HIS A 64 -9.53 -8.06 -1.29
CA HIS A 64 -8.92 -9.35 -0.99
C HIS A 64 -9.36 -9.90 0.38
N HIS A 65 -9.41 -9.06 1.42
CA HIS A 65 -9.96 -9.47 2.71
C HIS A 65 -11.42 -9.96 2.57
N GLN A 66 -12.26 -9.23 1.84
CA GLN A 66 -13.65 -9.63 1.64
C GLN A 66 -13.77 -10.97 0.92
N GLU A 67 -12.93 -11.22 -0.10
CA GLU A 67 -12.86 -12.50 -0.81
C GLU A 67 -12.46 -13.65 0.12
N VAL A 68 -11.48 -13.44 1.00
CA VAL A 68 -10.96 -14.48 1.90
C VAL A 68 -11.90 -14.78 3.06
N PHE A 69 -12.48 -13.76 3.68
CA PHE A 69 -13.26 -13.89 4.93
C PHE A 69 -14.77 -13.80 4.72
N GLY A 70 -15.24 -13.57 3.49
CA GLY A 70 -16.66 -13.45 3.15
C GLY A 70 -17.34 -12.19 3.69
N SER A 71 -16.60 -11.28 4.33
CA SER A 71 -17.10 -10.01 4.87
C SER A 71 -16.05 -8.91 4.77
N VAL A 72 -16.53 -7.67 4.62
CA VAL A 72 -15.67 -6.48 4.65
C VAL A 72 -15.20 -6.21 6.07
N SER A 73 -14.00 -5.66 6.22
CA SER A 73 -13.47 -5.25 7.51
C SER A 73 -14.29 -4.11 8.13
N HIS A 74 -14.51 -4.14 9.44
CA HIS A 74 -15.24 -3.07 10.15
C HIS A 74 -14.45 -1.76 10.19
N ALA A 75 -13.12 -1.87 10.25
CA ALA A 75 -12.19 -0.77 10.30
C ALA A 75 -10.98 -1.00 9.38
N VAL A 76 -10.45 0.07 8.82
CA VAL A 76 -9.20 0.09 8.05
C VAL A 76 -8.31 1.20 8.58
N ALA A 77 -7.11 0.83 9.02
CA ALA A 77 -6.08 1.76 9.44
C ALA A 77 -4.87 1.65 8.50
N THR A 78 -4.38 2.79 8.00
CA THR A 78 -3.23 2.81 7.09
C THR A 78 -2.23 3.89 7.45
N HIS A 79 -1.02 3.79 6.90
CA HIS A 79 -0.05 4.88 7.00
C HIS A 79 -0.42 6.06 6.10
N ARG A 80 0.17 7.23 6.37
CA ARG A 80 -0.02 8.44 5.54
C ARG A 80 0.28 8.25 4.04
N GLY A 81 1.09 7.25 3.69
CA GLY A 81 1.40 6.91 2.31
C GLY A 81 0.15 6.53 1.51
N PHE A 82 -0.88 5.98 2.14
CA PHE A 82 -2.08 5.48 1.49
C PHE A 82 -3.21 6.52 1.36
N SER A 83 -3.01 7.72 1.93
CA SER A 83 -4.02 8.78 1.95
C SER A 83 -4.30 9.35 0.56
N SER A 84 -5.57 9.27 0.18
CA SER A 84 -6.16 9.86 -1.01
C SER A 84 -7.64 10.10 -0.75
N ARG A 85 -8.20 11.22 -1.23
CA ARG A 85 -9.65 11.49 -1.12
C ARG A 85 -10.48 10.40 -1.80
N ASN A 86 -10.00 9.90 -2.94
CA ASN A 86 -10.67 8.83 -3.67
C ASN A 86 -10.71 7.54 -2.83
N ASN A 87 -9.61 7.19 -2.16
CA ASN A 87 -9.58 6.01 -1.29
C ASN A 87 -10.52 6.16 -0.10
N GLU A 88 -10.50 7.31 0.58
CA GLU A 88 -11.40 7.54 1.72
C GLU A 88 -12.87 7.44 1.31
N GLN A 89 -13.23 7.99 0.15
CA GLN A 89 -14.56 7.88 -0.41
C GLN A 89 -14.92 6.43 -0.74
N MET A 90 -14.10 5.74 -1.53
CA MET A 90 -14.34 4.35 -1.93
C MET A 90 -14.44 3.40 -0.73
N LEU A 91 -13.57 3.55 0.28
CA LEU A 91 -13.60 2.72 1.47
C LEU A 91 -14.91 2.89 2.26
N ARG A 92 -15.41 4.12 2.38
CA ARG A 92 -16.63 4.42 3.16
C ARG A 92 -17.92 4.16 2.39
N GLU A 93 -18.00 4.70 1.18
CA GLU A 93 -19.24 4.74 0.40
C GLU A 93 -19.47 3.45 -0.39
N GLU A 94 -18.43 2.95 -1.07
CA GLU A 94 -18.56 1.80 -1.96
C GLU A 94 -18.33 0.46 -1.24
N LEU A 95 -17.33 0.41 -0.35
CA LEU A 95 -16.97 -0.81 0.39
C LEU A 95 -17.62 -0.90 1.78
N GLY A 96 -18.34 0.14 2.21
CA GLY A 96 -19.13 0.12 3.45
C GLY A 96 -18.31 0.05 4.74
N ILE A 97 -17.04 0.49 4.74
CA ILE A 97 -16.20 0.46 5.94
C ILE A 97 -16.61 1.58 6.90
N HIS A 98 -17.00 1.19 8.12
CA HIS A 98 -17.46 2.13 9.15
C HIS A 98 -16.34 3.06 9.64
N HIS A 99 -15.16 2.51 9.90
CA HIS A 99 -14.04 3.25 10.48
C HIS A 99 -12.84 3.27 9.55
N VAL A 100 -12.58 4.40 8.90
CA VAL A 100 -11.38 4.62 8.09
C VAL A 100 -10.45 5.59 8.81
N SER A 101 -9.27 5.10 9.19
CA SER A 101 -8.20 5.87 9.83
C SER A 101 -6.98 5.94 8.91
N THR A 102 -6.86 7.02 8.15
CA THR A 102 -5.76 7.24 7.21
C THR A 102 -5.21 8.65 7.39
N PRO A 103 -4.01 8.83 8.00
CA PRO A 103 -3.47 10.16 8.25
C PRO A 103 -3.18 10.92 6.95
N PHE A 104 -3.55 12.20 6.89
CA PHE A 104 -3.33 13.02 5.69
C PHE A 104 -1.84 13.18 5.36
N ARG A 105 -1.51 13.24 4.06
CA ARG A 105 -0.13 13.56 3.61
C ARG A 105 0.20 15.01 3.95
N GLY A 106 0.94 15.23 5.04
CA GLY A 106 1.42 16.56 5.44
C GLY A 106 2.38 17.19 4.43
N LYS A 107 2.55 18.51 4.50
CA LYS A 107 3.59 19.24 3.75
C LYS A 107 4.96 18.93 4.34
N LYS A 108 5.96 18.71 3.50
CA LYS A 108 7.36 18.66 3.97
C LYS A 108 7.73 20.04 4.51
N SER A 109 8.35 20.12 5.70
CA SER A 109 8.96 21.39 6.10
C SER A 109 10.06 21.75 5.09
N LYS A 110 10.30 23.05 4.91
CA LYS A 110 11.47 23.53 4.17
C LYS A 110 12.75 23.05 4.84
#